data_AF-A0A968PU17-F1
#
_entry.id   AF-A0A968PU17-F1
#
_cell.length_a   1.000
_cell.length_b   1.000
_cell.length_c   1.000
_cell.angle_alpha   90.00
_cell.angle_beta   90.00
_cell.angle_gamma   90.00
#
_symmetry.space_group_name_H-M   'P 1'
#
loop_
_entity.id
_entity.type
_entity.pdbx_description
1 polymer ?
#
loop_
_entity_poly.entity_id
_entity_poly.type
_entity_poly.pdbx_seq_one_letter_code
_entity_poly.pdbx_strand_id
1 'polypeptide(L)' 'MKSIKSKSVFQQVFFTVFMLTLISGGTSFWLASYSKLSPSQNRIFEISTITWQMGMNVIFGLLGSKTLEAPHQDEEK' A
#
# COMPACT_ATOMS: atom_id res chain seq x y z
N MET A 1 9.62 26.19 18.74
CA MET A 1 8.89 24.91 18.80
C MET A 1 8.42 24.55 17.40
N LYS A 2 8.94 23.46 16.80
CA LYS A 2 8.45 22.97 15.49
C LYS A 2 7.04 22.40 15.70
N SER A 3 6.04 23.00 15.09
CA SER A 3 4.67 22.47 15.04
C SER A 3 4.71 21.11 14.32
N ILE A 4 4.55 20.02 15.08
CA ILE A 4 4.31 18.70 14.51
C ILE A 4 2.84 18.73 14.06
N LYS A 5 2.59 19.02 12.78
CA LYS A 5 1.26 18.85 12.20
C LYS A 5 0.85 17.39 12.43
N SER A 6 -0.19 17.14 13.23
CA SER A 6 -0.71 15.79 13.38
C SER A 6 -1.18 15.33 12.00
N LYS A 7 -0.59 14.23 11.49
CA LYS A 7 -1.08 13.62 10.26
C LYS A 7 -2.49 13.09 10.55
N SER A 8 -3.40 13.21 9.59
CA SER A 8 -4.72 12.61 9.73
C SER A 8 -4.58 11.10 9.89
N VAL A 9 -5.50 10.47 10.63
CA VAL A 9 -5.51 9.01 10.83
C VAL A 9 -5.51 8.30 9.47
N PHE A 10 -6.27 8.81 8.50
CA PHE A 10 -6.25 8.31 7.13
C PHE A 10 -4.85 8.35 6.51
N GLN A 11 -4.14 9.46 6.61
CA GLN A 11 -2.79 9.57 6.03
C GLN A 11 -1.82 8.59 6.68
N GLN A 12 -1.95 8.36 7.99
CA GLN A 12 -1.12 7.39 8.70
C GLN A 12 -1.43 5.94 8.28
N VAL A 13 -2.71 5.58 8.21
CA VAL A 13 -3.15 4.25 7.75
C VAL A 13 -2.74 4.03 6.29
N PHE A 14 -3.04 4.97 5.40
CA PHE A 14 -2.69 4.91 3.99
C PHE A 14 -1.18 4.74 3.81
N PHE A 15 -0.37 5.55 4.49
CA PHE A 15 1.09 5.46 4.41
C PHE A 15 1.60 4.10 4.91
N THR A 16 1.00 3.57 5.98
CA THR A 16 1.39 2.27 6.54
C THR A 16 1.10 1.14 5.56
N VAL A 17 -0.12 1.10 5.01
CA VAL A 17 -0.51 0.11 3.99
C VAL A 17 0.38 0.25 2.76
N PHE A 18 0.64 1.47 2.30
CA PHE A 18 1.50 1.74 1.15
C PHE A 18 2.93 1.23 1.36
N MET A 19 3.54 1.50 2.51
CA MET A 19 4.89 1.03 2.83
C MET A 19 4.97 -0.48 2.95
N LEU A 20 4.01 -1.12 3.64
CA LEU A 20 3.95 -2.58 3.72
C LEU A 20 3.82 -3.22 2.35
N THR A 21 2.95 -2.64 1.49
CA THR A 21 2.77 -3.11 0.12
C THR A 21 4.09 -3.01 -0.65
N LEU A 22 4.74 -1.85 -0.67
CA LEU A 22 6.01 -1.67 -1.39
C LEU A 22 7.11 -2.62 -0.90
N ILE A 23 7.25 -2.83 0.41
CA ILE A 23 8.24 -3.75 0.97
C ILE A 23 7.94 -5.19 0.54
N SER A 24 6.68 -5.62 0.58
CA SER A 24 6.28 -6.94 0.10
C SER A 24 6.55 -7.12 -1.39
N GLY A 25 6.18 -6.15 -2.23
CA GLY A 25 6.45 -6.20 -3.67
C GLY A 25 7.95 -6.22 -3.99
N GLY A 26 8.73 -5.38 -3.31
CA GLY A 26 10.18 -5.34 -3.45
C GLY A 26 10.85 -6.65 -3.01
N THR A 27 10.40 -7.24 -1.90
CA THR A 27 10.87 -8.55 -1.42
C THR A 27 10.56 -9.64 -2.43
N SER A 28 9.32 -9.66 -2.98
CA SER A 28 8.95 -10.58 -4.05
C SER A 28 9.83 -10.41 -5.29
N PHE A 29 10.01 -9.17 -5.76
CA PHE A 29 10.84 -8.88 -6.94
C PHE A 29 12.30 -9.32 -6.74
N TRP A 30 12.85 -9.07 -5.55
CA TRP A 30 14.20 -9.49 -5.20
C TRP A 30 14.34 -11.01 -5.17
N LEU A 31 13.39 -11.71 -4.55
CA LEU A 31 13.34 -13.18 -4.53
C LEU A 31 13.15 -13.78 -5.94
N ALA A 32 12.35 -13.14 -6.80
CA ALA A 32 12.14 -13.55 -8.18
C ALA A 32 13.41 -13.47 -9.04
N SER A 33 14.44 -12.72 -8.61
CA SER A 33 15.72 -12.62 -9.32
C SER A 33 16.63 -13.83 -9.09
N TYR A 34 16.32 -14.71 -8.13
CA TYR A 34 17.09 -15.93 -7.90
C TYR A 34 16.61 -17.07 -8.79
N SER A 35 17.55 -17.81 -9.39
CA SER A 35 17.25 -18.96 -10.25
C SER A 35 16.70 -20.18 -9.50
N LYS A 36 16.95 -20.27 -8.18
CA LYS A 36 16.40 -21.31 -7.31
C LYS A 36 16.25 -20.77 -5.89
N LEU A 37 15.04 -20.88 -5.35
CA LEU A 37 14.74 -20.50 -3.97
C LEU A 37 14.80 -21.72 -3.05
N SER A 38 15.30 -21.53 -1.83
CA SER A 38 15.12 -22.53 -0.77
C SER A 38 13.63 -22.62 -0.38
N PRO A 39 13.16 -23.72 0.25
CA PRO A 39 11.75 -23.86 0.64
C PRO A 39 11.24 -22.71 1.52
N SER A 40 12.08 -22.23 2.46
CA SER A 40 11.74 -21.10 3.32
C SER A 40 11.62 -19.80 2.54
N GLN A 41 12.53 -19.55 1.58
CA GLN A 41 12.46 -18.37 0.71
C GLN A 41 11.26 -18.43 -0.23
N ASN A 42 10.89 -19.62 -0.72
CA ASN A 42 9.70 -19.79 -1.54
C ASN A 42 8.42 -19.44 -0.77
N ARG A 43 8.32 -19.86 0.50
CA ARG A 43 7.19 -19.48 1.36
C ARG A 43 7.13 -17.97 1.60
N ILE A 44 8.26 -17.32 1.82
CA ILE A 44 8.33 -15.85 1.96
C ILE A 44 7.92 -15.17 0.65
N PHE A 45 8.36 -15.69 -0.49
CA PHE A 45 8.01 -15.18 -1.81
C PHE A 45 6.49 -15.26 -2.07
N GLU A 46 5.87 -16.40 -1.76
CA GLU A 46 4.41 -16.57 -1.89
C GLU A 46 3.64 -15.58 -1.01
N ILE A 47 3.98 -15.50 0.29
CA ILE A 47 3.32 -14.58 1.23
C ILE A 47 3.50 -13.14 0.77
N SER A 48 4.72 -12.74 0.42
CA SER A 48 5.03 -11.38 -0.02
C SER A 48 4.28 -11.02 -1.30
N THR A 49 4.11 -11.98 -2.22
CA THR A 49 3.37 -11.77 -3.46
C THR A 49 1.87 -11.61 -3.21
N ILE A 50 1.30 -12.42 -2.32
CA ILE A 50 -0.10 -12.28 -1.90
C ILE A 50 -0.31 -10.93 -1.20
N THR A 51 0.57 -10.54 -0.28
CA THR A 51 0.49 -9.25 0.42
C THR A 51 0.63 -8.07 -0.54
N TRP A 52 1.51 -8.17 -1.55
CA TRP A 52 1.61 -7.17 -2.62
C TRP A 52 0.29 -6.99 -3.36
N GLN A 53 -0.31 -8.09 -3.84
CA GLN A 53 -1.56 -8.06 -4.59
C GLN A 53 -2.72 -7.51 -3.75
N MET A 54 -2.85 -7.97 -2.51
CA MET A 54 -3.86 -7.49 -1.57
C MET A 54 -3.65 -6.00 -1.25
N GLY A 55 -2.42 -5.59 -0.97
CA GLY A 55 -2.05 -4.22 -0.64
C GLY A 55 -2.39 -3.24 -1.76
N MET A 56 -2.13 -3.61 -3.02
CA MET A 56 -2.51 -2.81 -4.19
C MET A 56 -4.02 -2.58 -4.26
N ASN A 57 -4.85 -3.61 -4.01
CA ASN A 57 -6.31 -3.46 -3.97
C ASN A 57 -6.76 -2.51 -2.86
N VAL A 58 -6.16 -2.61 -1.67
CA VAL A 58 -6.48 -1.72 -0.55
C VAL A 58 -6.06 -0.28 -0.84
N ILE A 59 -4.88 -0.05 -1.43
CA ILE A 59 -4.41 1.29 -1.81
C ILE A 59 -5.39 1.94 -2.79
N PHE A 60 -5.78 1.22 -3.86
CA PHE A 60 -6.75 1.75 -4.82
C PHE A 60 -8.14 1.96 -4.21
N GLY A 61 -8.59 1.06 -3.33
CA GLY A 61 -9.85 1.22 -2.60
C GLY A 61 -9.85 2.46 -1.70
N LEU A 62 -8.76 2.71 -0.97
CA LEU A 62 -8.59 3.88 -0.11
C LEU A 62 -8.47 5.20 -0.90
N LEU A 63 -7.90 5.17 -2.10
CA LEU A 63 -7.86 6.34 -2.99
C LEU A 63 -9.24 6.61 -3.60
N GLY A 64 -9.93 5.56 -4.05
CA GLY A 64 -11.27 5.65 -4.64
C GLY A 64 -12.33 6.17 -3.65
N SER A 65 -12.25 5.78 -2.38
CA SER A 65 -13.16 6.29 -1.35
C SER A 65 -12.96 7.78 -1.07
N LYS A 66 -11.74 8.31 -1.22
CA LYS A 66 -11.48 9.75 -1.06
C LYS A 66 -11.87 10.59 -2.27
N THR A 67 -11.83 10.06 -3.49
CA THR A 67 -12.36 10.76 -4.67
C THR A 67 -13.89 10.89 -4.63
N LEU A 68 -14.59 9.95 -3.99
CA LEU A 68 -16.05 9.99 -3.85
C LEU A 68 -16.52 10.93 -2.72
N GLU A 69 -15.65 11.18 -1.73
CA GLU A 69 -15.86 12.17 -0.67
C GLU A 69 -15.44 13.59 -1.04
N ALA A 70 -14.78 13.80 -2.19
CA ALA A 70 -14.52 15.14 -2.70
C ALA A 70 -15.89 15.76 -3.05
N PRO A 71 -16.33 16.81 -2.34
CA PRO A 71 -17.66 17.36 -2.57
C PRO A 71 -17.72 17.90 -3.99
N HIS A 72 -18.78 17.51 -4.71
CA HIS A 72 -19.37 18.33 -5.77
C HIS A 72 -19.59 19.74 -5.20
N GLN A 73 -18.63 20.63 -5.39
CA GLN A 73 -18.77 22.07 -5.20
C GLN A 73 -18.80 22.73 -6.58
N ASP A 74 -19.79 22.39 -7.39
CA ASP A 74 -20.18 23.02 -8.67
C ASP A 74 -21.55 22.39 -8.99
N GLU A 75 -22.70 23.06 -9.13
CA GLU A 75 -23.04 24.44 -9.46
C GLU A 75 -24.41 24.77 -8.82
N GLU A 76 -24.52 25.87 -8.08
CA GLU A 76 -25.82 26.56 -7.91
C GLU A 76 -25.55 28.06 -7.98
N LYS A 77 -25.76 28.63 -9.17
CA LYS A 77 -26.01 30.06 -9.35
C LYS A 77 -26.94 30.27 -10.53
#